data_AF-A0A352Q402-F1
#
_entry.id   AF-A0A352Q402-F1
#
_cell.length_a   1.000
_cell.length_b   1.000
_cell.length_c   1.000
_cell.angle_alpha   90.00
_cell.angle_beta   90.00
_cell.angle_gamma   90.00
#
_symmetry.space_group_name_H-M   'P 1'
#
loop_
_entity.id
_entity.type
_entity.pdbx_description
1 polymer ?
#
loop_
_entity_poly.entity_id
_entity_poly.type
_entity_poly.pdbx_seq_one_letter_code
_entity_poly.pdbx_strand_id
1 'polypeptide(L)'
;EFLTTLSDEALITLLYHRPLDDAWLAEAKALSKALSADIIGRSRKRKLLTGRDYVVESLEVEGESYRFTQMETGFTQPNGRVNEQMIAWAQRNSRNIGGDLLELYCGNGNFTVPLAQNFNRVLAT
;
A
#
# COMPACT_ATOMS: atom_id res chain seq x y z
N GLU A 1 -1.46 8.73 11.74
CA GLU A 1 -2.07 8.01 10.60
C GLU A 1 -1.68 6.54 10.73
N PHE A 2 -2.58 5.65 10.32
CA PHE A 2 -2.37 4.20 10.37
C PHE A 2 -2.58 3.65 8.96
N LEU A 3 -1.58 2.95 8.46
CA LEU A 3 -1.67 2.19 7.22
C LEU A 3 -1.52 0.70 7.58
N THR A 4 -2.60 -0.05 7.40
CA THR A 4 -2.70 -1.45 7.80
C THR A 4 -3.16 -2.30 6.64
N THR A 5 -2.73 -3.56 6.60
CA THR A 5 -3.00 -4.48 5.50
C THR A 5 -3.81 -5.69 5.95
N LEU A 6 -4.34 -6.46 4.99
CA LEU A 6 -4.90 -7.79 5.24
C LEU A 6 -3.82 -8.84 5.53
N SER A 7 -2.56 -8.54 5.21
CA SER A 7 -1.37 -9.37 5.47
C SER A 7 -0.76 -9.15 6.87
N ASP A 8 -1.52 -8.55 7.80
CA ASP A 8 -1.10 -8.25 9.18
C ASP A 8 0.14 -7.32 9.30
N GLU A 9 0.44 -6.52 8.27
CA GLU A 9 1.43 -5.45 8.37
C GLU A 9 0.78 -4.13 8.81
N ALA A 10 1.52 -3.34 9.60
CA ALA A 10 1.11 -2.02 10.03
C ALA A 10 2.27 -1.02 9.98
N LEU A 11 1.97 0.18 9.49
CA LEU A 11 2.84 1.35 9.50
C LEU A 11 2.13 2.50 10.19
N ILE A 12 2.77 3.05 11.22
CA ILE A 12 2.18 4.05 12.11
C ILE A 12 2.93 5.37 11.95
N THR A 13 2.23 6.41 11.48
CA THR A 13 2.81 7.76 11.38
C THR A 13 2.35 8.65 12.53
N LEU A 14 3.32 9.13 13.32
CA LEU A 14 3.15 10.07 14.42
C LEU A 14 3.56 11.48 13.96
N LEU A 15 2.63 12.43 14.04
CA LEU A 15 2.82 13.82 13.60
C LEU A 15 3.09 14.73 14.79
N TYR A 16 4.11 15.59 14.70
CA TYR A 16 4.53 16.48 15.79
C TYR A 16 4.69 17.93 15.34
N HIS A 17 4.26 18.85 16.22
CA HIS A 17 4.53 20.28 16.13
C HIS A 17 5.81 20.67 16.92
N ARG A 18 6.84 19.82 16.89
CA ARG A 18 8.18 20.08 17.44
C ARG A 18 9.25 19.33 16.63
N PRO A 19 10.51 19.76 16.61
CA PRO A 19 11.59 18.97 16.03
C PRO A 19 11.70 17.60 16.69
N LEU A 20 11.98 16.58 15.89
CA LEU A 20 12.32 15.24 16.35
C LEU A 20 13.83 15.08 16.42
N ASP A 21 14.31 14.37 17.43
CA ASP A 21 15.71 14.15 17.74
C ASP A 21 16.01 12.65 17.96
N ASP A 22 17.24 12.33 18.34
CA ASP A 22 17.69 10.95 18.51
C ASP A 22 17.06 10.29 19.76
N ALA A 23 16.70 11.08 20.77
CA ALA A 23 15.95 10.60 21.93
C ALA A 23 14.55 10.13 21.52
N TRP A 24 13.85 10.90 20.69
CA TRP A 24 12.58 10.47 20.10
C TRP A 24 12.73 9.17 19.31
N LEU A 25 13.78 9.05 18.49
CA LEU A 25 14.01 7.85 17.67
C LEU A 25 14.28 6.61 18.52
N ALA A 26 14.99 6.74 19.64
CA ALA A 26 15.25 5.64 20.56
C ALA A 26 13.95 5.08 21.15
N GLU A 27 13.08 5.95 21.66
CA GLU A 27 11.78 5.57 22.22
C GLU A 27 10.85 4.99 21.14
N ALA A 28 10.83 5.60 19.94
CA ALA A 28 10.04 5.10 18.82
C ALA A 28 10.47 3.69 18.40
N LYS A 29 11.78 3.38 18.42
CA LYS A 29 12.28 2.02 18.14
C LYS A 29 11.84 1.00 19.19
N ALA A 30 11.84 1.39 20.47
CA ALA A 30 11.33 0.54 21.54
C ALA A 30 9.83 0.23 21.36
N LEU A 31 9.04 1.26 21.04
CA LEU A 31 7.61 1.11 20.76
C LEU A 31 7.35 0.27 19.50
N SER A 32 8.09 0.51 18.42
CA SER A 32 8.01 -0.25 17.17
C SER A 32 8.21 -1.76 17.42
N LYS A 33 9.20 -2.12 18.25
CA LYS A 33 9.42 -3.51 18.67
C LYS A 33 8.26 -4.07 19.49
N ALA A 34 7.72 -3.30 20.42
CA ALA A 34 6.61 -3.73 21.27
C ALA A 34 5.30 -3.96 20.50
N LEU A 35 5.07 -3.18 19.44
CA LEU A 35 3.89 -3.28 18.59
C LEU A 35 4.07 -4.23 17.40
N SER A 36 5.30 -4.69 17.14
CA SER A 36 5.66 -5.42 15.92
C SER A 36 5.24 -4.67 14.63
N ALA A 37 5.40 -3.34 14.64
CA ALA A 37 5.00 -2.45 13.55
C ALA A 37 6.06 -1.36 13.30
N ASP A 38 6.21 -0.94 12.03
CA ASP A 38 7.10 0.16 11.67
C ASP A 38 6.47 1.51 12.06
N ILE A 39 7.29 2.47 12.52
CA ILE A 39 6.84 3.79 12.97
C ILE A 39 7.59 4.90 12.23
N ILE A 40 6.84 5.90 11.78
CA ILE A 40 7.35 7.12 11.16
C ILE A 40 7.09 8.30 12.08
N GLY A 41 8.13 9.05 12.40
CA GLY A 41 8.02 10.36 13.03
C GLY A 41 8.08 11.44 11.98
N ARG A 42 7.06 12.30 11.91
CA ARG A 42 7.07 13.48 11.06
C ARG A 42 6.96 14.76 11.87
N SER A 43 7.82 15.70 11.53
CA SER A 43 7.70 17.11 11.92
C SER A 43 8.02 17.99 10.71
N ARG A 44 7.93 19.32 10.87
CA ARG A 44 8.29 20.25 9.79
C ARG A 44 9.66 19.91 9.20
N LYS A 45 9.69 19.56 7.90
CA LYS A 45 10.89 19.19 7.11
C LYS A 45 11.71 18.00 7.66
N ARG A 46 11.17 17.18 8.55
CA ARG A 46 11.89 16.03 9.11
C ARG A 46 11.01 14.78 9.09
N LYS A 47 11.57 13.68 8.60
CA LYS A 47 11.00 12.33 8.60
C LYS A 47 12.03 11.40 9.24
N LEU A 48 11.66 10.73 10.33
CA LEU A 48 12.49 9.72 10.99
C LEU A 48 11.78 8.36 10.94
N LEU A 49 12.54 7.30 10.73
CA LEU A 49 12.03 5.94 10.49
C LEU A 49 12.61 4.99 11.52
N THR A 50 11.76 4.13 12.10
CA THR A 50 12.25 3.01 12.93
C THR A 50 12.71 1.83 12.09
N GLY A 51 12.08 1.64 10.92
CA GLY A 51 12.40 0.63 9.93
C GLY A 51 11.99 1.08 8.53
N ARG A 52 10.92 0.50 7.98
CA ARG A 52 10.44 0.79 6.61
C ARG A 52 9.41 1.92 6.60
N ASP A 53 9.16 2.47 5.42
CA ASP A 53 8.12 3.49 5.19
C ASP A 53 7.00 3.04 4.25
N TYR A 54 6.84 1.72 4.16
CA TYR A 54 5.81 1.04 3.40
C TYR A 54 5.36 -0.22 4.14
N VAL A 55 4.18 -0.71 3.77
CA VAL A 55 3.67 -2.04 4.10
C VAL A 55 3.50 -2.85 2.81
N VAL A 56 3.46 -4.17 2.93
CA VAL A 56 3.15 -5.06 1.81
C VAL A 56 1.75 -5.64 1.99
N GLU A 57 0.80 -5.20 1.17
CA GLU A 57 -0.56 -5.74 1.14
C GLU A 57 -0.62 -7.03 0.31
N SER A 58 -1.49 -7.96 0.70
CA SER A 58 -1.81 -9.17 -0.06
C SER A 58 -3.30 -9.24 -0.30
N LEU A 59 -3.71 -9.23 -1.58
CA LEU A 59 -5.10 -9.28 -2.00
C LEU A 59 -5.38 -10.59 -2.74
N GLU A 60 -6.43 -11.30 -2.33
CA GLU A 60 -6.89 -12.51 -3.00
C GLU A 60 -7.96 -12.16 -4.03
N VAL A 61 -7.67 -12.37 -5.32
CA VAL A 61 -8.55 -12.01 -6.42
C VAL A 61 -8.71 -13.21 -7.36
N GLU A 62 -9.94 -13.72 -7.46
CA GLU A 62 -10.30 -14.83 -8.37
C GLU A 62 -9.42 -16.09 -8.17
N GLY A 63 -8.93 -16.32 -6.94
CA GLY A 63 -8.10 -17.47 -6.57
C GLY A 63 -6.60 -17.24 -6.70
N GLU A 64 -6.18 -16.06 -7.14
CA GLU A 64 -4.77 -15.65 -7.25
C GLU A 64 -4.42 -14.60 -6.20
N SER A 65 -3.22 -14.71 -5.63
CA SER A 65 -2.72 -13.80 -4.61
C SER A 65 -1.83 -12.72 -5.23
N TYR A 66 -2.18 -11.46 -5.02
CA TYR A 66 -1.44 -10.30 -5.52
C TYR A 66 -0.84 -9.51 -4.38
N ARG A 67 0.46 -9.19 -4.49
CA ARG A 67 1.19 -8.42 -3.47
C ARG A 67 1.48 -7.02 -3.95
N PHE A 68 1.15 -6.03 -3.12
CA PHE A 68 1.34 -4.62 -3.43
C PHE A 68 2.11 -3.91 -2.33
N THR A 69 3.17 -3.21 -2.71
CA THR A 69 3.82 -2.25 -1.81
C THR A 69 2.93 -1.02 -1.69
N GLN A 70 2.55 -0.67 -0.46
CA GLN A 70 1.79 0.53 -0.13
C GLN A 70 2.70 1.49 0.64
N MET A 71 3.04 2.61 0.01
CA MET A 71 3.84 3.66 0.63
C MET A 71 2.98 4.50 1.57
N GLU A 72 3.54 5.01 2.67
CA GLU A 72 2.86 5.88 3.64
C GLU A 72 1.98 6.98 3.02
N THR A 73 2.46 7.67 1.98
CA THR A 73 1.76 8.80 1.34
C THR A 73 1.07 8.40 0.04
N GLY A 74 1.12 7.12 -0.33
CA GLY A 74 0.47 6.60 -1.53
C GLY A 74 -1.02 6.43 -1.29
N PHE A 75 -1.84 6.73 -2.31
CA PHE A 75 -3.25 6.39 -2.25
C PHE A 75 -3.42 4.87 -2.26
N THR A 76 -4.26 4.36 -1.37
CA THR A 76 -4.67 2.96 -1.31
C THR A 76 -6.19 2.88 -1.14
N GLN A 77 -6.78 1.77 -1.58
CA GLN A 77 -8.18 1.51 -1.27
C GLN A 77 -8.30 1.21 0.24
N PRO A 78 -9.07 1.98 1.01
CA PRO A 78 -9.06 1.89 2.47
C PRO A 78 -9.70 0.59 3.01
N ASN A 79 -10.45 -0.12 2.16
CA ASN A 79 -11.04 -1.41 2.50
C ASN A 79 -10.50 -2.48 1.55
N GLY A 80 -9.52 -3.25 2.02
CA GLY A 80 -8.89 -4.31 1.23
C GLY A 80 -9.88 -5.36 0.72
N ARG A 81 -10.90 -5.73 1.50
CA ARG A 81 -11.90 -6.73 1.09
C ARG A 81 -12.85 -6.22 0.01
N VAL A 82 -13.21 -4.94 0.06
CA VAL A 82 -13.99 -4.31 -1.03
C VAL A 82 -13.11 -4.15 -2.27
N ASN A 83 -11.82 -3.84 -2.08
CA ASN A 83 -10.87 -3.74 -3.17
C ASN A 83 -10.73 -5.07 -3.93
N GLU A 84 -10.57 -6.20 -3.21
CA GLU A 84 -10.59 -7.55 -3.81
C GLU A 84 -11.82 -7.74 -4.72
N GLN A 85 -13.01 -7.34 -4.25
CA GLN A 85 -14.25 -7.45 -5.03
C GLN A 85 -14.27 -6.53 -6.25
N MET A 86 -13.77 -5.30 -6.13
CA MET A 86 -13.68 -4.33 -7.24
C MET A 86 -12.75 -4.87 -8.34
N ILE A 87 -11.58 -5.37 -7.96
CA ILE A 87 -10.63 -5.95 -8.90
C ILE A 87 -11.23 -7.21 -9.53
N ALA A 88 -11.82 -8.12 -8.75
CA ALA A 88 -12.45 -9.33 -9.27
C ALA A 88 -13.57 -9.01 -10.27
N TRP A 89 -14.39 -8.01 -9.97
CA TRP A 89 -15.43 -7.54 -10.89
C TRP A 89 -14.82 -7.01 -12.19
N ALA A 90 -13.81 -6.14 -12.13
CA ALA A 90 -13.16 -5.59 -13.31
C ALA A 90 -12.47 -6.69 -14.14
N GLN A 91 -11.85 -7.66 -13.47
CA GLN A 91 -11.18 -8.78 -14.11
C GLN A 91 -12.19 -9.69 -14.83
N ARG A 92 -13.32 -10.04 -14.21
CA ARG A 92 -14.36 -10.85 -14.86
C ARG A 92 -14.95 -10.15 -16.09
N ASN A 93 -15.20 -8.84 -16.00
CA ASN A 93 -15.83 -8.08 -17.09
C ASN A 93 -14.85 -7.71 -18.22
N SER A 94 -13.54 -7.83 -17.99
CA SER A 94 -12.53 -7.59 -19.03
C SER A 94 -12.08 -8.85 -19.77
N ARG A 95 -12.53 -10.04 -19.34
CA ARG A 95 -12.24 -11.30 -20.03
C ARG A 95 -12.72 -11.23 -21.48
N ASN A 96 -11.85 -11.62 -22.41
CA ASN A 96 -12.14 -11.70 -23.84
C ASN A 96 -12.50 -10.38 -24.54
N ILE A 97 -12.26 -9.21 -23.93
CA ILE A 97 -12.38 -7.92 -24.63
C ILE A 97 -11.37 -7.84 -25.79
N GLY A 98 -10.17 -8.41 -25.60
CA GLY A 98 -9.07 -8.35 -26.56
C GLY A 98 -8.33 -7.00 -26.55
N GLY A 99 -7.26 -6.92 -27.33
CA GLY A 99 -6.44 -5.70 -27.44
C GLY A 99 -5.48 -5.47 -26.27
N ASP A 100 -5.20 -4.19 -26.00
CA ASP A 100 -4.27 -3.69 -24.98
C ASP A 100 -5.03 -2.82 -23.96
N LEU A 101 -4.52 -2.71 -22.72
CA LEU A 101 -5.09 -1.89 -21.66
C LEU A 101 -4.31 -0.57 -21.49
N LEU A 102 -5.03 0.55 -21.37
CA LEU A 102 -4.51 1.82 -20.88
C LEU A 102 -5.17 2.16 -19.55
N GLU A 103 -4.38 2.33 -18.49
CA GLU A 103 -4.85 2.81 -17.19
C GLU A 103 -4.20 4.15 -16.83
N LEU A 104 -5.02 5.15 -16.54
CA LEU A 104 -4.57 6.49 -16.17
C LEU A 104 -4.64 6.65 -14.65
N TYR A 105 -3.60 7.22 -14.06
CA TYR A 105 -3.45 7.43 -12.62
C TYR A 105 -3.54 6.12 -11.83
N CYS A 106 -2.80 5.10 -12.26
CA CYS A 106 -2.91 3.73 -11.73
C CYS A 106 -2.44 3.57 -10.28
N GLY A 107 -1.85 4.61 -9.68
CA GLY A 107 -1.26 4.55 -8.35
C GLY A 107 -0.16 3.49 -8.30
N ASN A 108 -0.26 2.54 -7.37
CA ASN A 108 0.66 1.41 -7.29
C ASN A 108 0.32 0.23 -8.23
N GLY A 109 -0.57 0.44 -9.21
CA GLY A 109 -0.98 -0.57 -10.19
C GLY A 109 -2.07 -1.52 -9.66
N ASN A 110 -2.89 -1.06 -8.71
CA ASN A 110 -3.90 -1.87 -8.01
C ASN A 110 -4.84 -2.64 -8.97
N PHE A 111 -5.31 -1.98 -10.03
CA PHE A 111 -6.11 -2.63 -11.07
C PHE A 111 -5.23 -3.15 -12.23
N THR A 112 -4.16 -2.43 -12.55
CA THR A 112 -3.26 -2.75 -13.66
C THR A 112 -2.75 -4.19 -13.57
N VAL A 113 -2.19 -4.55 -12.42
CA VAL A 113 -1.49 -5.84 -12.26
C VAL A 113 -2.46 -7.02 -12.38
N PRO A 114 -3.62 -7.04 -11.70
CA PRO A 114 -4.55 -8.17 -11.83
C PRO A 114 -5.27 -8.22 -13.18
N LEU A 115 -5.50 -7.07 -13.83
CA LEU A 115 -6.14 -7.01 -15.15
C LEU A 115 -5.20 -7.39 -16.29
N ALA A 116 -3.88 -7.24 -16.12
CA ALA A 116 -2.90 -7.45 -17.18
C ALA A 116 -3.02 -8.82 -17.87
N GLN A 117 -3.45 -9.86 -17.15
CA GLN A 117 -3.64 -11.20 -17.71
C GLN A 117 -4.71 -11.27 -18.82
N ASN A 118 -5.63 -10.30 -18.89
CA ASN A 118 -6.71 -10.27 -19.87
C ASN A 118 -6.31 -9.53 -21.17
N PHE A 119 -5.13 -8.90 -21.23
CA PHE A 119 -4.71 -8.04 -22.34
C PHE A 119 -3.32 -8.41 -22.86
N ASN A 120 -3.02 -8.08 -24.12
CA ASN A 120 -1.72 -8.43 -24.71
C ASN A 120 -0.59 -7.54 -24.17
N ARG A 121 -0.88 -6.26 -23.98
CA ARG A 121 0.02 -5.27 -23.38
C ARG A 121 -0.78 -4.34 -22.48
N VAL A 122 -0.07 -3.75 -21.53
CA VAL A 122 -0.63 -2.74 -20.63
C VAL A 122 0.27 -1.52 -20.61
N LEU A 123 -0.33 -0.34 -20.77
CA LEU A 123 0.29 0.95 -20.51
C LEU A 123 -0.40 1.58 -19.31
N ALA A 124 0.36 1.89 -18.26
CA ALA A 124 -0.16 2.49 -17.05
C ALA A 124 0.67 3.74 -16.70
N THR A 125 -0.01 4.82 -16.28
CA THR A 125 0.60 6.13 -15.97
C THR A 125 0.16 6.67 -14.63
#